data_AF-S6UYN9-F1
#
_entry.id   AF-S6UYN9-F1
#
_cell.length_a   1.000
_cell.length_b   1.000
_cell.length_c   1.000
_cell.angle_alpha   90.00
_cell.angle_beta   90.00
_cell.angle_gamma   90.00
#
_symmetry.space_group_name_H-M   'P 1'
#
loop_
_entity.id
_entity.type
_entity.pdbx_description
1 polymer ?
#
loop_
_entity_poly.entity_id
_entity_poly.type
_entity_poly.pdbx_seq_one_letter_code
_entity_poly.pdbx_strand_id
1 'polypeptide(L)'
;QRLGVLVCGTGIGMAISANKVLGIRAAQAHDTYSAERARKSNDAQILSIGARVIGAELAKSIVKSFLESEFEAARSGAKVDRISAIERDGHQ
;
A
#
# COMPACT_ATOMS: atom_id res chain seq x y z
N GLN A 1 0.34 12.69 -6.80
CA GLN A 1 -0.27 11.36 -7.07
C GLN A 1 -1.54 11.25 -6.25
N ARG A 2 -2.61 10.59 -6.73
CA ARG A 2 -3.80 10.35 -5.92
C ARG A 2 -3.59 9.07 -5.09
N LEU A 3 -3.82 9.15 -3.78
CA LEU A 3 -3.73 8.02 -2.85
C LEU A 3 -5.14 7.47 -2.57
N GLY A 4 -5.23 6.18 -2.24
CA GLY A 4 -6.47 5.50 -1.89
C GLY A 4 -6.38 4.73 -0.58
N VAL A 5 -7.51 4.60 0.11
CA VAL A 5 -7.66 3.75 1.30
C VAL A 5 -8.81 2.78 1.07
N LEU A 6 -8.56 1.49 1.24
CA LEU A 6 -9.55 0.42 1.11
C LEU A 6 -9.79 -0.25 2.45
N VAL A 7 -11.02 -0.67 2.71
CA VAL A 7 -11.42 -1.31 3.96
C VAL A 7 -12.28 -2.54 3.66
N CYS A 8 -11.93 -3.68 4.26
CA CYS A 8 -12.83 -4.84 4.37
C CYS A 8 -12.63 -5.53 5.71
N GLY A 9 -13.11 -6.77 5.88
CA GLY A 9 -12.94 -7.52 7.14
C GLY A 9 -11.48 -7.59 7.59
N THR A 10 -10.60 -8.11 6.74
CA THR A 10 -9.15 -8.21 7.03
C THR A 10 -8.30 -7.17 6.30
N GLY A 11 -8.79 -6.65 5.18
CA GLY A 11 -8.00 -5.85 4.22
C GLY A 11 -7.26 -6.68 3.17
N ILE A 12 -7.17 -8.01 3.34
CA ILE A 12 -6.41 -8.90 2.43
C ILE A 12 -7.02 -8.90 1.04
N GLY A 13 -8.32 -9.21 0.94
CA GLY A 13 -9.00 -9.34 -0.37
C GLY A 13 -9.00 -8.04 -1.17
N MET A 14 -9.11 -6.90 -0.50
CA MET A 14 -9.05 -5.59 -1.14
C MET A 14 -7.65 -5.30 -1.70
N ALA A 15 -6.60 -5.61 -0.94
CA ALA A 15 -5.23 -5.48 -1.42
C ALA A 15 -4.94 -6.40 -2.62
N ILE A 16 -5.33 -7.68 -2.52
CA ILE A 16 -5.17 -8.65 -3.61
C ILE A 16 -5.87 -8.17 -4.89
N SER A 17 -7.12 -7.70 -4.76
CA SER A 17 -7.93 -7.26 -5.91
C SER A 17 -7.35 -6.00 -6.54
N ALA A 18 -6.97 -5.01 -5.73
CA ALA A 18 -6.38 -3.77 -6.22
C ALA A 18 -5.04 -4.01 -6.95
N ASN A 19 -4.22 -4.93 -6.44
CA ASN A 19 -2.95 -5.33 -7.06
C ASN A 19 -3.10 -6.06 -8.41
N LYS A 20 -4.32 -6.31 -8.91
CA LYS A 20 -4.55 -6.81 -10.27
C LYS A 20 -4.63 -5.71 -11.32
N VAL A 21 -4.71 -4.45 -10.90
CA VAL A 21 -4.72 -3.31 -11.82
C VAL A 21 -3.28 -2.90 -12.11
N LEU A 22 -2.91 -2.85 -13.39
CA LEU A 22 -1.55 -2.50 -13.83
C LEU A 22 -1.09 -1.17 -13.22
N GLY A 23 0.10 -1.17 -12.62
CA GLY A 23 0.71 0.02 -12.00
C GLY A 23 0.21 0.33 -10.59
N ILE A 24 -0.74 -0.44 -10.05
CA ILE A 24 -1.22 -0.29 -8.67
C ILE A 24 -0.42 -1.19 -7.73
N ARG A 25 0.08 -0.57 -6.66
CA ARG A 25 0.63 -1.25 -5.49
C ARG A 25 -0.20 -0.90 -4.26
N ALA A 26 -0.98 -1.87 -3.83
CA ALA A 26 -1.78 -1.87 -2.62
C ALA A 26 -1.09 -2.66 -1.52
N ALA A 27 -0.88 -2.01 -0.36
CA ALA A 27 -0.29 -2.63 0.81
C ALA A 27 -1.34 -2.80 1.91
N GLN A 28 -1.44 -4.00 2.46
CA GLN A 28 -2.20 -4.20 3.70
C GLN A 28 -1.31 -3.85 4.89
N ALA A 29 -1.78 -3.00 5.80
CA ALA A 29 -1.06 -2.67 7.02
C ALA A 29 -2.01 -2.47 8.20
N HIS A 30 -1.60 -2.94 9.38
CA HIS A 30 -2.36 -2.83 10.64
C HIS A 30 -1.56 -2.16 11.75
N ASP A 31 -0.48 -1.47 11.38
CA ASP A 31 0.37 -0.68 12.26
C ASP A 31 0.95 0.52 11.48
N THR A 32 1.38 1.55 12.20
CA THR A 32 1.84 2.82 11.60
C THR A 32 3.16 2.64 10.85
N TYR A 33 4.06 1.79 11.34
CA TYR A 33 5.34 1.54 10.68
C TYR A 33 5.13 0.92 9.29
N SER A 34 4.35 -0.15 9.20
CA SER A 34 4.02 -0.80 7.93
C SER A 34 3.33 0.16 6.95
N ALA A 35 2.45 1.02 7.43
CA ALA A 35 1.77 2.03 6.61
C ALA A 35 2.72 3.11 6.08
N GLU A 36 3.62 3.62 6.91
CA GLU A 36 4.71 4.51 6.48
C GLU A 36 5.59 3.82 5.43
N ARG A 37 6.03 2.58 5.69
CA ARG A 37 6.92 1.84 4.78
C ARG A 37 6.22 1.46 3.47
N ALA A 38 4.91 1.24 3.47
CA ALA A 38 4.13 1.05 2.25
C ALA A 38 4.36 2.22 1.28
N ARG A 39 4.32 3.46 1.79
CA ARG A 39 4.55 4.65 0.98
C ARG A 39 6.04 4.90 0.74
N LYS A 40 6.85 5.01 1.79
CA LYS A 40 8.28 5.37 1.70
C LYS A 40 9.12 4.38 0.91
N SER A 41 8.82 3.08 1.01
CA SER A 41 9.67 2.02 0.46
C SER A 41 9.10 1.27 -0.71
N ASN A 42 7.78 1.29 -0.89
CA ASN A 42 7.13 0.50 -1.94
C ASN A 42 6.38 1.37 -2.93
N ASP A 43 6.44 2.70 -2.75
CA ASP A 43 5.68 3.66 -3.55
C ASP A 43 4.20 3.24 -3.69
N ALA A 44 3.62 2.69 -2.62
CA ALA A 44 2.25 2.20 -2.65
C ALA A 44 1.27 3.37 -2.83
N GLN A 45 0.31 3.21 -3.74
CA GLN A 45 -0.76 4.19 -3.96
C GLN A 45 -1.99 3.89 -3.11
N ILE A 46 -2.14 2.64 -2.67
CA ILE A 46 -3.30 2.18 -1.91
C ILE A 46 -2.85 1.57 -0.58
N LEU A 47 -3.47 2.03 0.51
CA LEU A 47 -3.43 1.38 1.81
C LEU A 47 -4.71 0.55 1.98
N SER A 48 -4.58 -0.70 2.42
CA SER A 48 -5.70 -1.57 2.76
C SER A 48 -5.69 -1.93 4.25
N ILE A 49 -6.82 -1.76 4.92
CA ILE A 49 -6.95 -2.04 6.36
C ILE A 49 -8.13 -2.97 6.67
N GLY A 50 -8.07 -3.62 7.83
CA GLY A 50 -9.04 -4.62 8.26
C GLY A 50 -9.93 -4.11 9.38
N ALA A 51 -11.22 -3.89 9.09
CA ALA A 51 -12.21 -3.44 10.06
C ALA A 51 -12.48 -4.43 11.21
N ARG A 52 -12.13 -5.71 11.02
CA ARG A 52 -12.22 -6.76 12.07
C ARG A 52 -10.86 -7.05 12.73
N VAL A 53 -9.81 -6.32 12.37
CA VAL A 53 -8.44 -6.59 12.85
C VAL A 53 -7.94 -5.47 13.77
N ILE A 54 -8.26 -4.22 13.46
CA ILE A 54 -7.83 -3.04 14.23
C ILE A 54 -9.01 -2.14 14.61
N GLY A 55 -8.89 -1.45 15.74
CA GLY A 55 -9.87 -0.46 16.19
C GLY A 55 -9.81 0.85 15.40
N ALA A 56 -10.88 1.64 15.47
CA ALA A 56 -11.04 2.86 14.66
C ALA A 56 -9.96 3.94 14.93
N GLU A 57 -9.55 4.15 16.18
CA GLU A 57 -8.52 5.16 16.49
C GLU A 57 -7.12 4.77 15.99
N LEU A 58 -6.79 3.47 16.07
CA LEU A 58 -5.57 2.95 15.46
C LEU A 58 -5.64 3.06 13.93
N ALA A 59 -6.77 2.73 13.32
CA ALA A 59 -6.97 2.87 11.88
C ALA A 59 -6.76 4.31 11.39
N LYS A 60 -7.28 5.31 12.12
CA LYS A 60 -7.03 6.73 11.81
C LYS A 60 -5.53 7.07 11.85
N SER A 61 -4.81 6.59 12.86
CA SER A 61 -3.36 6.82 13.01
C SER A 61 -2.56 6.18 11.87
N ILE A 62 -2.93 4.97 11.46
CA ILE A 62 -2.31 4.24 10.34
C ILE A 62 -2.55 4.97 9.02
N VAL A 63 -3.80 5.37 8.76
CA VAL A 63 -4.16 6.14 7.55
C VAL A 63 -3.40 7.46 7.51
N LYS A 64 -3.33 8.19 8.62
CA LYS A 64 -2.55 9.43 8.73
C LYS A 64 -1.08 9.20 8.38
N SER A 65 -0.45 8.18 8.98
CA SER A 65 0.95 7.83 8.73
C SER A 65 1.23 7.51 7.25
N PHE A 66 0.32 6.82 6.57
CA PHE A 66 0.42 6.55 5.13
C PHE A 66 0.30 7.83 4.29
N LEU A 67 -0.69 8.68 4.58
CA LEU A 67 -0.97 9.91 3.82
C LEU A 67 0.11 10.98 3.99
N GLU A 68 0.77 11.03 5.14
CA GLU A 68 1.85 11.98 5.45
C GLU A 68 3.23 11.51 4.95
N SER A 69 3.33 10.28 4.47
CA SER A 69 4.59 9.72 3.99
C SER A 69 4.84 10.01 2.51
N GLU A 70 6.10 10.11 2.12
CA GLU A 70 6.52 10.32 0.72
C GLU A 70 7.51 9.25 0.27
N PHE A 71 7.49 8.90 -1.01
CA PHE A 71 8.35 7.84 -1.53
C PHE A 71 9.83 8.22 -1.54
N GLU A 72 10.69 7.37 -0.96
CA GLU A 72 12.14 7.55 -0.92
C GLU A 72 12.83 6.78 -2.06
N ALA A 73 12.76 7.34 -3.27
CA ALA A 73 13.27 6.70 -4.50
C ALA A 73 14.77 6.36 -4.42
N ALA A 74 15.59 7.20 -3.78
CA ALA A 74 17.04 6.98 -3.67
C ALA A 74 17.40 5.66 -2.99
N ARG A 75 16.57 5.17 -2.06
CA ARG A 75 16.82 3.92 -1.32
C ARG A 75 16.03 2.74 -1.87
N SER A 76 14.85 3.00 -2.43
CA SER A 76 13.89 1.94 -2.74
C SER A 76 13.50 1.85 -4.23
N GLY A 77 13.97 2.78 -5.07
CA GLY A 77 13.62 2.88 -6.49
C GLY A 77 13.90 1.59 -7.26
N ALA A 78 15.13 1.08 -7.19
CA ALA A 78 15.53 -0.13 -7.92
C ALA A 78 14.65 -1.37 -7.61
N LYS A 79 14.10 -1.46 -6.40
CA LYS A 79 13.15 -2.51 -6.02
C LYS A 79 11.78 -2.27 -6.65
N VAL A 80 11.26 -1.04 -6.61
CA VAL A 80 9.97 -0.67 -7.23
C VAL A 80 10.02 -0.85 -8.75
N ASP A 81 11.16 -0.54 -9.38
CA ASP A 81 11.37 -0.75 -10.81
C ASP A 81 11.29 -2.25 -11.18
N ARG A 82 11.86 -3.13 -10.37
CA ARG A 82 11.77 -4.58 -10.55
C ARG A 82 10.33 -5.09 -10.42
N ILE A 83 9.58 -4.59 -9.44
CA ILE A 83 8.14 -4.93 -9.29
C ILE A 83 7.38 -4.51 -10.55
N SER A 84 7.63 -3.28 -11.03
CA SER A 84 6.99 -2.72 -12.23
C SER A 84 7.41 -3.44 -13.51
N ALA A 85 8.59 -4.06 -13.56
CA ALA A 85 9.00 -4.92 -14.67
C ALA A 85 8.20 -6.23 -14.67
N ILE A 86 8.11 -6.91 -13.53
CA ILE A 86 7.33 -8.16 -13.39
C ILE A 86 5.85 -7.94 -13.75
N GLU A 87 5.26 -6.83 -13.30
CA GLU A 87 3.88 -6.48 -13.67
C GLU A 87 3.72 -6.38 -15.19
N ARG A 88 4.64 -5.71 -15.90
CA ARG A 88 4.55 -5.56 -17.36
C ARG A 88 4.71 -6.88 -18.09
N ASP A 89 5.59 -7.75 -17.62
CA ASP A 89 5.86 -9.04 -18.26
C ASP A 89 4.71 -10.03 -18.07
N GLY A 90 4.07 -10.03 -16.89
CA GLY A 90 2.93 -10.92 -16.58
C GLY A 90 1.58 -10.50 -17.17
N HIS A 91 1.52 -9.34 -17.83
CA HIS A 91 0.35 -8.82 -18.53
C HIS A 91 0.48 -8.92 -20.07
N GLN A 92 1.53 -9.57 -20.60
CA GLN A 92 1.60 -10.04 -21.99
C GLN A 92 0.74 -11.29 -22.19
#